data_AF-A0A841YZB2-F1
#
_entry.id   AF-A0A841YZB2-F1
#
_cell.length_a   1.000
_cell.length_b   1.000
_cell.length_c   1.000
_cell.angle_alpha   90.00
_cell.angle_beta   90.00
_cell.angle_gamma   90.00
#
_symmetry.space_group_name_H-M   'P 1'
#
loop_
_entity.id
_entity.type
_entity.pdbx_description
1 polymer ?
#
loop_
_entity_poly.entity_id
_entity_poly.type
_entity_poly.pdbx_seq_one_letter_code
_entity_poly.pdbx_strand_id
1 'polypeptide(L)'
;MKISKTYSHNFADLIIRGKNLEKELFDIFDLPTIRAEKKIAPTLKENVRNRLSTCGWTMDPQINIAYNPTINAMKFGVGLMLQTGNITRAFYDLLKFQAMKENSRIECSIMAVPTVQTSRELGSNIANFERITNEIQLYRNIISVPVLIVGIDD
;
A
#
# COMPACT_ATOMS: atom_id res chain seq x y z
N MET A 1 -12.40 -0.31 10.22
CA MET A 1 -11.11 -0.11 9.53
C MET A 1 -11.02 1.24 8.82
N LYS A 2 -9.96 2.00 9.09
CA LYS A 2 -9.62 3.31 8.51
C LYS A 2 -8.12 3.59 8.59
N ILE A 3 -7.64 4.59 7.87
CA ILE A 3 -6.25 5.06 8.04
C ILE A 3 -6.12 5.72 9.42
N SER A 4 -5.16 5.25 10.22
CA SER A 4 -4.87 5.81 11.55
C SER A 4 -3.56 6.59 11.60
N LYS A 5 -2.60 6.28 10.73
CA LYS A 5 -1.30 6.96 10.66
C LYS A 5 -0.66 6.81 9.29
N THR A 6 0.25 7.72 8.99
CA THR A 6 0.98 7.78 7.73
C THR A 6 2.46 8.01 7.98
N TYR A 7 3.30 7.54 7.06
CA TYR A 7 4.74 7.79 7.04
C TYR A 7 5.16 8.07 5.60
N SER A 8 5.89 9.17 5.40
CA SER A 8 6.37 9.59 4.09
C SER A 8 7.83 9.20 3.90
N HIS A 9 8.06 8.23 3.02
CA HIS A 9 9.40 7.91 2.55
C HIS A 9 9.72 8.71 1.29
N ASN A 10 10.86 9.41 1.28
CA ASN A 10 11.30 10.25 0.17
C ASN A 10 10.22 11.25 -0.33
N PHE A 11 9.55 11.93 0.62
CA PHE A 11 8.57 13.01 0.35
C PHE A 11 7.34 12.58 -0.48
N ALA A 12 6.94 11.31 -0.38
CA ALA A 12 5.77 10.78 -1.06
C ALA A 12 4.48 11.56 -0.76
N ASP A 13 4.31 12.05 0.47
CA ASP A 13 3.15 12.85 0.87
C ASP A 13 2.97 14.11 0.00
N LEU A 14 4.05 14.79 -0.37
CA LEU A 14 3.98 15.97 -1.24
C LEU A 14 3.48 15.61 -2.65
N ILE A 15 3.92 14.47 -3.19
CA ILE A 15 3.50 13.99 -4.52
C ILE A 15 2.03 13.59 -4.50
N ILE A 16 1.60 12.86 -3.46
CA ILE A 16 0.21 12.45 -3.27
C ILE A 16 -0.72 13.66 -3.16
N ARG A 17 -0.33 14.69 -2.40
CA ARG A 17 -1.08 15.95 -2.30
C ARG A 17 -1.11 16.70 -3.63
N GLY A 18 0.01 16.81 -4.33
CA GLY A 18 0.10 17.46 -5.64
C GLY A 18 -0.79 16.81 -6.71
N LYS A 19 -1.09 15.52 -6.57
CA LYS A 19 -2.04 14.78 -7.43
C LYS A 19 -3.48 14.78 -6.95
N ASN A 20 -3.80 15.47 -5.85
CA ASN A 20 -5.12 15.50 -5.22
C ASN A 20 -5.64 14.10 -4.81
N LEU A 21 -4.74 13.17 -4.47
CA LEU A 21 -5.12 11.79 -4.09
C LEU A 21 -5.27 11.58 -2.58
N GLU A 22 -4.91 12.56 -1.76
CA GLU A 22 -4.94 12.43 -0.28
C GLU A 22 -6.35 12.14 0.23
N LYS A 23 -7.34 12.99 -0.11
CA LYS A 23 -8.73 12.78 0.31
C LYS A 23 -9.30 11.46 -0.22
N GLU A 24 -9.07 11.17 -1.50
CA GLU A 24 -9.52 9.94 -2.14
C GLU A 24 -8.96 8.70 -1.43
N LEU A 25 -7.70 8.73 -1.00
CA LEU A 25 -7.07 7.65 -0.25
C LEU A 25 -7.75 7.42 1.11
N PHE A 26 -8.07 8.48 1.86
CA PHE A 26 -8.83 8.34 3.10
C PHE A 26 -10.22 7.76 2.86
N ASP A 27 -10.93 8.21 1.82
CA ASP A 27 -12.27 7.71 1.48
C ASP A 27 -12.26 6.24 1.02
N ILE A 28 -11.20 5.80 0.34
CA ILE A 28 -11.01 4.39 -0.08
C ILE A 28 -10.86 3.47 1.13
N PHE A 29 -10.13 3.90 2.16
CA PHE A 29 -9.85 3.08 3.33
C PHE A 29 -10.82 3.28 4.49
N ASP A 30 -11.78 4.21 4.39
CA ASP A 30 -12.87 4.36 5.37
C ASP A 30 -13.92 3.24 5.21
N LEU A 31 -13.66 2.15 5.94
CA LEU A 31 -14.40 0.89 5.93
C LEU A 31 -14.90 0.59 7.36
N PRO A 32 -15.91 1.33 7.87
CA PRO A 32 -16.36 1.23 9.26
C PRO A 32 -17.02 -0.11 9.61
N THR A 33 -17.47 -0.86 8.60
CA THR A 33 -18.11 -2.17 8.77
C THR A 33 -17.11 -3.33 8.79
N ILE A 34 -15.86 -3.09 8.39
CA ILE A 34 -14.81 -4.11 8.40
C ILE A 34 -14.08 -4.04 9.73
N ARG A 35 -14.16 -5.13 10.50
CA ARG A 35 -13.48 -5.30 11.79
C ARG A 35 -12.23 -6.17 11.66
N ALA A 36 -11.25 -5.92 12.50
CA ALA A 36 -10.01 -6.67 12.48
C ALA A 36 -10.18 -8.03 13.18
N GLU A 37 -10.11 -9.11 12.38
CA GLU A 37 -10.22 -10.48 12.88
C GLU A 37 -9.54 -11.48 11.94
N LYS A 38 -9.35 -12.71 12.41
CA LYS A 38 -8.78 -13.78 11.59
C LYS A 38 -9.65 -14.01 10.35
N LYS A 39 -9.00 -14.20 9.20
CA LYS A 39 -9.63 -14.48 7.89
C LYS A 39 -10.41 -13.32 7.25
N ILE A 40 -10.40 -12.10 7.80
CA ILE A 40 -11.06 -10.94 7.16
C ILE A 40 -10.28 -10.37 5.96
N ALA A 41 -9.00 -10.74 5.81
CA ALA A 41 -8.12 -10.18 4.78
C ALA A 41 -8.66 -10.25 3.33
N PRO A 42 -9.29 -11.35 2.85
CA PRO A 42 -9.90 -11.37 1.52
C PRO A 42 -11.03 -10.35 1.38
N THR A 43 -11.92 -10.26 2.38
CA THR A 43 -13.03 -9.30 2.41
C THR A 43 -12.52 -7.86 2.38
N LEU A 44 -11.50 -7.54 3.18
CA LEU A 44 -10.88 -6.23 3.17
C LEU A 44 -10.29 -5.88 1.80
N LYS A 45 -9.53 -6.82 1.18
CA LYS A 45 -8.94 -6.62 -0.14
C LYS A 45 -10.00 -6.37 -1.21
N GLU A 46 -11.09 -7.14 -1.18
CA GLU A 46 -12.18 -6.98 -2.14
C GLU A 46 -12.90 -5.64 -1.98
N ASN A 47 -13.17 -5.20 -0.76
CA ASN A 47 -13.78 -3.89 -0.50
C ASN A 47 -12.89 -2.73 -1.00
N VAL A 48 -11.59 -2.79 -0.69
CA VAL A 48 -10.63 -1.79 -1.16
C VAL A 48 -10.51 -1.80 -2.68
N ARG A 49 -10.46 -2.99 -3.30
CA ARG A 49 -10.43 -3.15 -4.75
C ARG A 49 -11.64 -2.51 -5.43
N ASN A 50 -12.84 -2.76 -4.91
CA ASN A 50 -14.08 -2.21 -5.47
C ASN A 50 -14.14 -0.68 -5.37
N ARG A 51 -13.67 -0.12 -4.25
CA ARG A 51 -13.56 1.34 -4.08
C ARG A 51 -12.54 1.95 -5.03
N LEU A 52 -11.34 1.36 -5.13
CA LEU A 52 -10.31 1.80 -6.08
C LEU A 52 -10.83 1.80 -7.52
N SER A 53 -11.51 0.72 -7.93
CA SER A 53 -12.12 0.60 -9.26
C SER A 53 -13.15 1.72 -9.51
N THR A 54 -14.04 1.97 -8.53
CA THR A 54 -15.05 3.04 -8.60
C THR A 54 -14.42 4.43 -8.70
N CYS A 55 -13.26 4.62 -8.06
CA CYS A 55 -12.47 5.84 -8.13
C CYS A 55 -11.61 5.95 -9.41
N GLY A 56 -11.73 5.01 -10.36
CA GLY A 56 -11.01 5.07 -11.64
C GLY A 56 -9.54 4.65 -11.56
N TRP A 57 -9.16 3.86 -10.56
CA TRP A 57 -7.85 3.23 -10.55
C TRP A 57 -7.80 2.06 -11.54
N THR A 58 -6.68 1.90 -12.22
CA THR A 58 -6.41 0.73 -13.06
C THR A 58 -6.02 -0.45 -12.17
N MET A 59 -6.75 -1.57 -12.25
CA MET A 59 -6.53 -2.76 -11.41
C MET A 59 -5.43 -3.66 -11.98
N ASP A 60 -4.70 -4.29 -11.06
CA ASP A 60 -3.66 -5.30 -11.34
C ASP A 60 -2.67 -4.95 -12.47
N PRO A 61 -2.10 -3.72 -12.51
CA PRO A 61 -1.12 -3.42 -13.53
C PRO A 61 0.10 -4.32 -13.33
N GLN A 62 0.41 -5.10 -14.37
CA GLN A 62 1.62 -5.92 -14.44
C GLN A 62 2.84 -5.01 -14.34
N ILE A 63 3.90 -5.45 -13.66
CA ILE A 63 5.19 -4.75 -13.58
C ILE A 63 6.04 -5.12 -14.79
N ASN A 64 6.00 -6.40 -15.18
CA ASN A 64 6.69 -6.95 -16.34
C ASN A 64 5.80 -8.02 -16.98
N ILE A 65 5.69 -7.99 -18.32
CA ILE A 65 4.81 -8.86 -19.10
C ILE A 65 5.28 -10.33 -19.04
N ALA A 66 6.59 -10.57 -19.02
CA ALA A 66 7.16 -11.92 -19.08
C ALA A 66 6.97 -12.73 -17.79
N TYR A 67 6.93 -12.05 -16.64
CA TYR A 67 6.87 -12.71 -15.31
C TYR A 67 5.53 -12.52 -14.60
N ASN A 68 4.67 -11.64 -15.12
CA ASN A 68 3.33 -11.37 -14.62
C ASN A 68 3.18 -10.93 -13.14
N PRO A 69 4.18 -10.34 -12.43
CA PRO A 69 3.91 -9.80 -11.10
C PRO A 69 3.10 -8.51 -11.23
N THR A 70 2.12 -8.32 -10.35
CA THR A 70 1.25 -7.13 -10.33
C THR A 70 1.35 -6.37 -9.01
N ILE A 71 0.89 -5.12 -9.04
CA ILE A 71 0.47 -4.36 -7.85
C ILE A 71 -1.06 -4.30 -7.81
N ASN A 72 -1.69 -3.86 -6.70
CA ASN A 72 -3.16 -3.87 -6.65
C ASN A 72 -3.79 -2.88 -7.61
N ALA A 73 -3.24 -1.68 -7.69
CA ALA A 73 -3.86 -0.58 -8.44
C ALA A 73 -2.85 0.47 -8.87
N MET A 74 -3.18 1.24 -9.91
CA MET A 74 -2.42 2.42 -10.33
C MET A 74 -3.33 3.54 -10.84
N LYS A 75 -2.99 4.78 -10.50
CA LYS A 75 -3.68 5.99 -11.00
C LYS A 75 -2.71 7.17 -11.03
N PHE A 76 -2.70 7.93 -12.13
CA PHE A 76 -1.87 9.13 -12.31
C PHE A 76 -0.37 8.95 -11.98
N GLY A 77 0.21 7.79 -12.33
CA GLY A 77 1.61 7.48 -12.02
C GLY A 77 1.85 7.13 -10.54
N VAL A 78 0.81 6.87 -9.75
CA VAL A 78 0.90 6.37 -8.38
C VAL A 78 0.50 4.91 -8.34
N GLY A 79 1.41 4.05 -7.89
CA GLY A 79 1.11 2.63 -7.62
C GLY A 79 0.57 2.43 -6.20
N LEU A 80 -0.35 1.49 -5.99
CA LEU A 80 -0.89 1.17 -4.68
C LEU A 80 -0.85 -0.33 -4.41
N MET A 81 -0.47 -0.68 -3.17
CA MET A 81 -0.62 -2.04 -2.66
C MET A 81 -1.18 -2.07 -1.25
N LEU A 82 -2.15 -2.96 -1.03
CA LEU A 82 -2.64 -3.36 0.27
C LEU A 82 -2.02 -4.72 0.65
N GLN A 83 -1.11 -4.69 1.61
CA GLN A 83 -0.39 -5.89 2.08
C GLN A 83 -0.87 -6.31 3.47
N THR A 84 -1.67 -7.37 3.51
CA THR A 84 -2.17 -8.01 4.75
C THR A 84 -1.66 -9.43 4.93
N GLY A 85 -0.67 -9.84 4.14
CA GLY A 85 0.00 -11.12 4.22
C GLY A 85 1.30 -11.03 5.03
N ASN A 86 2.19 -12.00 4.81
CA ASN A 86 3.46 -12.07 5.53
C ASN A 86 4.33 -10.82 5.32
N ILE A 87 5.06 -10.38 6.36
CA ILE A 87 5.99 -9.26 6.31
C ILE A 87 6.98 -9.30 5.13
N THR A 88 7.48 -10.48 4.76
CA THR A 88 8.43 -10.63 3.65
C THR A 88 7.83 -10.19 2.31
N ARG A 89 6.51 -10.34 2.14
CA ARG A 89 5.81 -9.87 0.94
C ARG A 89 5.79 -8.35 0.85
N ALA A 90 5.73 -7.63 1.97
CA ALA A 90 5.79 -6.16 1.94
C ALA A 90 7.11 -5.65 1.36
N PHE A 91 8.25 -6.26 1.73
CA PHE A 91 9.54 -5.90 1.14
C PHE A 91 9.63 -6.28 -0.34
N TYR A 92 9.06 -7.42 -0.72
CA TYR A 92 8.93 -7.77 -2.14
C TYR A 92 8.10 -6.72 -2.90
N ASP A 93 7.06 -6.17 -2.28
CA ASP A 93 6.23 -5.13 -2.88
C ASP A 93 6.96 -3.77 -2.98
N LEU A 94 7.85 -3.45 -2.05
CA LEU A 94 8.76 -2.31 -2.19
C LEU A 94 9.68 -2.48 -3.41
N LEU A 95 10.20 -3.68 -3.65
CA LEU A 95 11.01 -3.98 -4.84
C LEU A 95 10.20 -3.86 -6.14
N LYS A 96 8.92 -4.27 -6.12
CA LYS A 96 8.00 -4.06 -7.24
C LYS A 96 7.85 -2.57 -7.57
N PHE A 97 7.61 -1.74 -6.56
CA PHE A 97 7.51 -0.29 -6.75
C PHE A 97 8.82 0.31 -7.26
N GLN A 98 9.96 -0.11 -6.70
CA GLN A 98 11.27 0.33 -7.17
C GLN A 98 11.44 0.00 -8.65
N ALA A 99 11.14 -1.23 -9.07
CA ALA A 99 11.22 -1.64 -10.47
C ALA A 99 10.27 -0.84 -11.38
N MET A 100 9.03 -0.55 -10.94
CA MET A 100 8.11 0.27 -11.72
C MET A 100 8.60 1.72 -11.87
N LYS A 101 9.24 2.28 -10.84
CA LYS A 101 9.84 3.61 -10.88
C LYS A 101 11.04 3.68 -11.82
N GLU A 102 11.93 2.69 -11.78
CA GLU A 102 13.07 2.60 -12.72
C GLU A 102 12.62 2.46 -14.18
N ASN A 103 11.46 1.85 -14.42
CA ASN A 103 10.85 1.77 -15.75
C ASN A 103 9.94 2.97 -16.10
N SER A 104 9.99 4.07 -15.34
CA SER A 104 9.19 5.29 -15.55
C SER A 104 7.67 5.07 -15.59
N ARG A 105 7.17 4.04 -14.90
CA ARG A 105 5.74 3.70 -14.88
C ARG A 105 4.98 4.29 -13.69
N ILE A 106 5.70 4.53 -12.61
CA ILE A 106 5.21 5.27 -11.45
C ILE A 106 6.26 6.29 -11.03
N GLU A 107 5.80 7.39 -10.44
CA GLU A 107 6.66 8.39 -9.79
C GLU A 107 6.59 8.29 -8.26
N CYS A 108 5.55 7.64 -7.73
CA CYS A 108 5.30 7.47 -6.31
C CYS A 108 4.49 6.19 -6.07
N SER A 109 4.50 5.67 -4.85
CA SER A 109 3.63 4.58 -4.45
C SER A 109 2.98 4.79 -3.09
N ILE A 110 1.93 4.01 -2.84
CA ILE A 110 1.21 3.90 -1.58
C ILE A 110 1.28 2.45 -1.13
N MET A 111 1.74 2.22 0.11
CA MET A 111 1.72 0.91 0.75
C MET A 111 0.80 0.95 1.96
N ALA A 112 -0.38 0.35 1.82
CA ALA A 112 -1.32 0.18 2.90
C ALA A 112 -1.07 -1.13 3.63
N VAL A 113 -0.90 -1.04 4.94
CA VAL A 113 -0.61 -2.17 5.83
C VAL A 113 -1.35 -1.97 7.15
N PRO A 114 -1.76 -3.05 7.84
CA PRO A 114 -2.32 -2.90 9.18
C PRO A 114 -1.28 -2.31 10.14
N THR A 115 -1.71 -1.71 11.23
CA THR A 115 -0.78 -1.40 12.32
C THR A 115 -0.40 -2.65 13.10
N VAL A 116 0.57 -2.55 14.00
CA VAL A 116 0.96 -3.68 14.87
C VAL A 116 -0.23 -4.24 15.64
N GLN A 117 -1.17 -3.40 16.12
CA GLN A 117 -2.35 -3.84 16.85
C GLN A 117 -3.25 -4.68 15.94
N THR A 118 -3.70 -4.08 14.84
CA THR A 118 -4.57 -4.74 13.84
C THR A 118 -3.91 -6.00 13.26
N SER A 119 -2.60 -5.97 13.01
CA SER A 119 -1.87 -7.11 12.42
C SER A 119 -1.93 -8.36 13.31
N ARG A 120 -1.93 -8.21 14.63
CA ARG A 120 -2.02 -9.32 15.60
C ARG A 120 -3.39 -9.99 15.58
N GLU A 121 -4.43 -9.22 15.30
CA GLU A 121 -5.80 -9.72 15.19
C GLU A 121 -6.03 -10.45 13.86
N LEU A 122 -5.38 -9.99 12.79
CA LEU A 122 -5.44 -10.61 11.46
C LEU A 122 -4.69 -11.96 11.40
N GLY A 123 -3.54 -12.08 12.08
CA GLY A 123 -2.77 -13.32 12.09
C GLY A 123 -1.32 -13.20 12.60
N SER A 124 -0.52 -14.23 12.32
CA SER A 124 0.89 -14.27 12.70
C SER A 124 1.80 -13.73 11.59
N ASN A 125 2.81 -12.96 11.99
CA ASN A 125 3.85 -12.42 11.11
C ASN A 125 3.30 -11.60 9.91
N ILE A 126 2.17 -10.93 10.12
CA ILE A 126 1.54 -10.06 9.14
C ILE A 126 2.38 -8.78 8.99
N ALA A 127 2.53 -8.32 7.75
CA ALA A 127 3.12 -7.03 7.42
C ALA A 127 2.44 -5.93 8.22
N ASN A 128 3.21 -5.04 8.84
CA ASN A 128 2.64 -3.96 9.66
C ASN A 128 3.40 -2.66 9.51
N PHE A 129 2.69 -1.56 9.79
CA PHE A 129 3.16 -0.20 9.66
C PHE A 129 4.50 0.02 10.37
N GLU A 130 4.56 -0.24 11.67
CA GLU A 130 5.70 0.08 12.53
C GLU A 130 6.97 -0.62 12.05
N ARG A 131 6.86 -1.90 11.69
CA ARG A 131 8.00 -2.68 11.22
C ARG A 131 8.53 -2.13 9.88
N ILE A 132 7.64 -1.85 8.94
CA ILE A 132 8.04 -1.37 7.61
C ILE A 132 8.65 0.04 7.72
N THR A 133 8.07 0.95 8.51
CA THR A 133 8.60 2.31 8.67
C THR A 133 9.95 2.36 9.39
N ASN A 134 10.21 1.40 10.28
CA ASN A 134 11.51 1.29 10.94
C ASN A 134 12.56 0.71 9.98
N GLU A 135 12.22 -0.36 9.26
CA GLU A 135 13.17 -1.07 8.41
C GLU A 135 13.42 -0.38 7.05
N ILE A 136 12.45 0.34 6.48
CA ILE A 136 12.64 1.04 5.19
C ILE A 136 13.76 2.09 5.24
N GLN A 137 14.04 2.63 6.43
CA GLN A 137 15.13 3.59 6.65
C GLN A 137 16.51 2.96 6.37
N LEU A 138 16.67 1.66 6.65
CA LEU A 138 17.91 0.92 6.36
C LEU A 138 18.18 0.85 4.85
N TYR A 139 17.12 0.88 4.05
CA TYR A 139 17.16 0.73 2.60
C TYR A 139 16.95 2.05 1.86
N ARG A 140 17.09 3.20 2.53
CA ARG A 140 16.76 4.51 1.92
C ARG A 140 17.48 4.79 0.60
N ASN A 141 18.71 4.30 0.45
CA ASN A 141 19.50 4.46 -0.78
C ASN A 141 19.16 3.41 -1.86
N ILE A 142 18.46 2.33 -1.49
CA ILE A 142 18.08 1.24 -2.40
C ILE A 142 16.63 1.44 -2.86
N ILE A 143 15.72 1.70 -1.93
CA ILE A 143 14.33 2.07 -2.17
C ILE A 143 14.29 3.58 -2.37
N SER A 144 14.62 4.02 -3.59
CA SER A 144 14.60 5.43 -3.97
C SER A 144 13.22 5.91 -4.41
N VAL A 145 12.31 5.00 -4.77
CA VAL A 145 10.91 5.34 -5.07
C VAL A 145 10.27 6.03 -3.85
N PRO A 146 9.58 7.17 -4.02
CA PRO A 146 8.74 7.76 -2.98
C PRO A 146 7.61 6.80 -2.59
N VAL A 147 7.49 6.49 -1.29
CA VAL A 147 6.44 5.60 -0.77
C VAL A 147 5.69 6.27 0.38
N LEU A 148 4.38 6.43 0.23
CA LEU A 148 3.51 6.77 1.34
C LEU A 148 3.06 5.48 2.01
N ILE A 149 3.59 5.19 3.19
CA ILE A 149 3.15 4.05 3.99
C ILE A 149 1.95 4.50 4.80
N VAL A 150 0.83 3.77 4.72
CA VAL A 150 -0.38 4.06 5.49
C VAL A 150 -0.73 2.89 6.40
N GLY A 151 -0.91 3.20 7.68
CA GLY A 151 -1.32 2.26 8.71
C GLY A 151 -2.84 2.24 8.79
N ILE A 152 -3.44 1.06 8.61
CA ILE A 152 -4.89 0.85 8.79
C ILE A 152 -5.18 0.21 10.15
N ASP A 153 -6.14 0.78 10.85
CA ASP A 153 -6.69 0.28 12.11
C ASP A 153 -8.18 0.16 12.06
N ASP A 154 -8.75 -0.67 12.93
CA ASP A 154 -10.18 -0.79 13.10
C ASP A 154 -10.85 0.50 13.62
#